data_AF-A0A1V5WZT4-F1
#
_entry.id   AF-A0A1V5WZT4-F1
#
_cell.length_a   1.000
_cell.length_b   1.000
_cell.length_c   1.000
_cell.angle_alpha   90.00
_cell.angle_beta   90.00
_cell.angle_gamma   90.00
#
_symmetry.space_group_name_H-M   'P 1'
#
loop_
_entity.id
_entity.type
_entity.pdbx_description
1 polymer ?
#
loop_
_entity_poly.entity_id
_entity_poly.type
_entity_poly.pdbx_seq_one_letter_code
_entity_poly.pdbx_strand_id
1 'polypeptide(L)'
;MKKYILIFTLSLLMPIMSIQACDIKNPAGCDREGLIEIIKQIIISRTKSLEKPEIKPLEEIVKVPAPASLGLLEASILAKYAESLTGVDGSVILAIISRESSSGERFGGGIGNCYLKDIETGEGVDSKGNTVKRVMSPDRDIPSFLEITKDLGVSHDSLLVSCPMGSSWGGAIGIGQFIPSSWSLVSKEVTGFLGKVADPWAVKDGILAIAVLLQKNGVADNPRLGICRYHSGRCTANGEQYADDILSKADLIRVKVGEMLKN
;
A
#
# COMPACT_ATOMS: atom_id res chain seq x y z
N MET A 1 -54.06 -4.08 58.27
CA MET A 1 -55.28 -3.25 58.14
C MET A 1 -55.21 -2.52 56.79
N LYS A 2 -56.25 -2.70 55.94
CA LYS A 2 -56.68 -1.94 54.72
C LYS A 2 -55.60 -1.66 53.64
N LYS A 3 -55.50 -2.37 52.49
CA LYS A 3 -56.35 -2.35 51.26
C LYS A 3 -56.89 -0.97 50.86
N TYR A 4 -56.46 -0.44 49.71
CA TYR A 4 -57.33 -0.05 48.58
C TYR A 4 -56.55 -0.09 47.24
N ILE A 5 -57.22 -0.68 46.26
CA ILE A 5 -56.91 -0.80 44.84
C ILE A 5 -57.69 0.31 44.11
N LEU A 6 -57.13 0.93 43.08
CA LEU A 6 -57.91 1.23 41.87
C LEU A 6 -57.03 1.32 40.62
N ILE A 7 -57.44 0.52 39.64
CA ILE A 7 -56.96 0.35 38.26
C ILE A 7 -57.76 1.33 37.36
N PHE A 8 -57.21 1.74 36.21
CA PHE A 8 -57.83 1.78 34.86
C PHE A 8 -56.85 2.47 33.88
N THR A 9 -56.06 1.69 33.12
CA THR A 9 -56.16 1.44 31.66
C THR A 9 -56.08 2.69 30.76
N LEU A 10 -55.17 2.72 29.78
CA LEU A 10 -55.49 2.63 28.34
C LEU A 10 -54.23 2.89 27.47
N SER A 11 -53.92 1.93 26.61
CA SER A 11 -53.28 2.02 25.28
C SER A 11 -52.49 3.28 24.90
N LEU A 12 -51.18 3.11 24.64
CA LEU A 12 -50.59 3.54 23.37
C LEU A 12 -49.34 2.68 23.07
N LEU A 13 -49.52 1.67 22.22
CA LEU A 13 -48.43 1.19 21.37
C LEU A 13 -48.05 2.38 20.47
N MET A 14 -46.97 3.08 20.79
CA MET A 14 -46.30 3.89 19.78
C MET A 14 -45.64 2.92 18.80
N PRO A 15 -45.90 3.04 17.48
CA PRO A 15 -45.14 2.29 16.51
C PRO A 15 -43.69 2.74 16.66
N ILE A 16 -42.78 1.77 16.77
CA ILE A 16 -41.38 1.99 16.43
C ILE A 16 -41.42 2.31 14.93
N MET A 17 -41.57 3.60 14.59
CA MET A 17 -41.18 4.09 13.28
C MET A 17 -39.70 3.73 13.18
N SER A 18 -39.39 2.75 12.33
CA SER A 18 -38.04 2.58 11.82
C SER A 18 -37.61 3.93 11.26
N ILE A 19 -36.81 4.67 12.02
CA ILE A 19 -36.07 5.83 11.53
C ILE A 19 -35.13 5.22 10.50
N GLN A 20 -35.50 5.34 9.23
CA GLN A 20 -34.63 4.99 8.13
C GLN A 20 -33.40 5.89 8.28
N ALA A 21 -32.25 5.30 8.60
CA ALA A 21 -31.03 6.04 8.85
C ALA A 21 -30.72 6.92 7.63
N CYS A 22 -30.55 8.21 7.87
CA CYS A 22 -30.19 9.19 6.85
C CYS A 22 -28.83 8.81 6.24
N ASP A 23 -28.78 8.58 4.93
CA ASP A 23 -27.58 8.15 4.21
C ASP A 23 -26.97 9.35 3.46
N ILE A 24 -25.67 9.57 3.68
CA ILE A 24 -24.86 10.59 2.98
C ILE A 24 -24.95 10.44 1.45
N LYS A 25 -25.15 9.22 0.94
CA LYS A 25 -25.27 8.96 -0.51
C LYS A 25 -26.67 9.24 -1.07
N ASN A 26 -27.69 9.42 -0.23
CA ASN A 26 -29.05 9.74 -0.65
C ASN A 26 -29.73 10.70 0.34
N PRO A 27 -29.37 12.00 0.32
CA PRO A 27 -29.86 12.97 1.29
C PRO A 27 -31.32 13.40 1.06
N ALA A 28 -31.93 13.02 -0.07
CA ALA A 28 -33.27 13.46 -0.46
C ALA A 28 -34.40 12.92 0.45
N GLY A 29 -34.12 11.89 1.27
CA GLY A 29 -35.05 11.32 2.23
C GLY A 29 -34.85 11.76 3.67
N CYS A 30 -33.93 12.69 3.95
CA CYS A 30 -33.58 13.08 5.32
C CYS A 30 -34.45 14.24 5.83
N ASP A 31 -34.89 14.14 7.07
CA ASP A 31 -35.48 15.26 7.79
C ASP A 31 -34.41 16.29 8.22
N ARG A 32 -34.84 17.39 8.83
CA ARG A 32 -33.97 18.49 9.25
C ARG A 32 -32.87 18.03 10.22
N GLU A 33 -33.16 17.09 11.12
CA GLU A 33 -32.20 16.59 12.11
C GLU A 33 -31.16 15.68 11.45
N GLY A 34 -31.58 14.80 10.53
CA GLY A 34 -30.68 13.97 9.73
C GLY A 34 -29.73 14.79 8.87
N LEU A 35 -30.19 15.88 8.26
CA LEU A 35 -29.35 16.80 7.49
C LEU A 35 -28.32 17.53 8.38
N ILE A 36 -28.70 17.96 9.59
CA ILE A 36 -27.78 18.59 10.55
C ILE A 36 -26.67 17.61 10.95
N GLU A 37 -27.01 16.34 11.16
CA GLU A 37 -26.02 15.32 11.51
C GLU A 37 -25.05 15.05 10.35
N ILE A 38 -25.55 14.93 9.12
CA ILE A 38 -24.68 14.85 7.93
C ILE A 38 -23.73 16.05 7.85
N ILE A 39 -24.23 17.27 8.04
CA ILE A 39 -23.41 18.48 7.99
C ILE A 39 -22.34 18.46 9.08
N LYS A 40 -22.67 18.05 10.30
CA LYS A 40 -21.68 17.88 11.38
C LYS A 40 -20.61 16.86 11.00
N GLN A 41 -20.97 15.71 10.44
CA GLN A 41 -20.02 14.69 9.99
C GLN A 41 -19.11 15.21 8.86
N ILE A 42 -19.66 15.99 7.92
CA ILE A 42 -18.88 16.65 6.85
C ILE A 42 -17.93 17.68 7.45
N ILE A 43 -18.38 18.52 8.40
CA ILE A 43 -17.54 19.51 9.05
C ILE A 43 -16.44 18.81 9.84
N ILE A 44 -16.76 17.83 10.68
CA ILE A 44 -15.77 17.08 11.48
C ILE A 44 -14.75 16.39 10.58
N SER A 45 -15.18 15.75 9.49
CA SER A 45 -14.25 15.10 8.54
C SER A 45 -13.34 16.13 7.86
N ARG A 46 -13.87 17.30 7.46
CA ARG A 46 -13.05 18.39 6.92
C ARG A 46 -12.10 18.96 7.96
N THR A 47 -12.54 19.21 9.19
CA THR A 47 -11.68 19.74 10.26
C THR A 47 -10.55 18.75 10.58
N LYS A 48 -10.83 17.45 10.66
CA LYS A 48 -9.79 16.40 10.78
C LYS A 48 -8.82 16.39 9.60
N SER A 49 -9.28 16.64 8.38
CA SER A 49 -8.41 16.72 7.20
C SER A 49 -7.54 17.98 7.15
N LEU A 50 -7.91 19.04 7.89
CA LEU A 50 -7.18 20.29 8.00
C LEU A 50 -6.21 20.32 9.19
N GLU A 51 -6.34 19.38 10.14
CA GLU A 51 -5.40 19.24 11.24
C GLU A 51 -4.05 18.76 10.70
N LYS A 52 -2.98 19.51 11.01
CA LYS A 52 -1.63 19.21 10.50
C LYS A 52 -1.25 17.79 10.97
N PRO A 53 -0.88 16.88 10.05
CA PRO A 53 -0.45 15.55 10.45
C PRO A 53 0.82 15.66 11.30
N GLU A 54 0.80 15.07 12.49
CA GLU A 54 1.97 14.95 13.35
C GLU A 54 3.02 14.11 12.62
N ILE A 55 4.16 14.72 12.29
CA ILE A 55 5.27 14.01 11.65
C ILE A 55 6.03 13.27 12.74
N LYS A 56 6.02 11.94 12.67
CA LYS A 56 6.84 11.09 13.53
C LYS A 56 8.33 11.39 13.32
N PRO A 57 9.16 11.32 14.37
CA PRO A 57 10.61 11.40 14.22
C PRO A 57 11.11 10.36 13.21
N LEU A 58 12.15 10.71 12.44
CA LEU A 58 12.70 9.83 11.40
C LEU A 58 13.12 8.47 11.99
N GLU A 59 13.65 8.47 13.22
CA GLU A 59 14.07 7.29 13.94
C GLU A 59 12.90 6.34 14.23
N GLU A 60 11.68 6.86 14.38
CA GLU A 60 10.47 6.06 14.56
C GLU A 60 9.96 5.52 13.21
N ILE A 61 9.96 6.34 12.16
CA ILE A 61 9.53 5.95 10.80
C ILE A 61 10.41 4.82 10.25
N VAL A 62 11.71 4.84 10.54
CA VAL A 62 12.67 3.82 10.07
C VAL A 62 12.51 2.49 10.82
N LYS A 63 11.92 2.48 12.02
CA LYS A 63 11.76 1.28 12.85
C LYS A 63 10.45 0.53 12.61
N VAL A 64 9.62 0.98 11.67
CA VAL A 64 8.32 0.37 11.43
C VAL A 64 8.50 -1.09 10.96
N PRO A 65 7.93 -2.09 11.66
CA PRO A 65 8.17 -3.50 11.37
C PRO A 65 7.57 -3.94 10.04
N ALA A 66 8.19 -4.90 9.36
CA ALA A 66 7.64 -5.50 8.15
C ALA A 66 6.54 -6.55 8.47
N PRO A 67 5.45 -6.65 7.67
CA PRO A 67 5.01 -5.68 6.69
C PRO A 67 4.23 -4.54 7.36
N ALA A 68 4.67 -3.31 7.13
CA ALA A 68 3.91 -2.13 7.47
C ALA A 68 3.70 -1.26 6.26
N SER A 69 2.74 -0.35 6.37
CA SER A 69 2.47 0.66 5.37
C SER A 69 2.55 2.04 5.99
N LEU A 70 2.78 3.06 5.19
CA LEU A 70 2.94 4.45 5.65
C LEU A 70 1.89 5.37 5.04
N GLY A 71 1.53 6.42 5.76
CA GLY A 71 0.81 7.55 5.16
C GLY A 71 1.70 8.33 4.20
N LEU A 72 1.09 9.18 3.38
CA LEU A 72 1.80 9.93 2.33
C LEU A 72 2.99 10.75 2.86
N LEU A 73 2.84 11.40 4.02
CA LEU A 73 3.88 12.27 4.57
C LEU A 73 5.08 11.47 5.11
N GLU A 74 4.83 10.37 5.81
CA GLU A 74 5.89 9.49 6.29
C GLU A 74 6.62 8.82 5.12
N ALA A 75 5.86 8.39 4.10
CA ALA A 75 6.41 7.83 2.88
C ALA A 75 7.25 8.85 2.10
N SER A 76 6.83 10.13 2.05
CA SER A 76 7.58 11.18 1.34
C SER A 76 8.91 11.52 2.00
N ILE A 77 9.00 11.41 3.34
CA ILE A 77 10.27 11.54 4.07
C ILE A 77 11.25 10.43 3.63
N LEU A 78 10.79 9.17 3.58
CA LEU A 78 11.63 8.05 3.13
C LEU A 78 11.97 8.14 1.63
N ALA A 79 11.04 8.61 0.80
CA ALA A 79 11.29 8.84 -0.62
C ALA A 79 12.33 9.95 -0.84
N LYS A 80 12.30 11.02 -0.03
CA LYS A 80 13.34 12.06 -0.07
C LYS A 80 14.70 11.58 0.40
N TYR A 81 14.73 10.67 1.38
CA TYR A 81 15.97 9.98 1.75
C TYR A 81 16.52 9.17 0.57
N ALA A 82 15.69 8.37 -0.11
CA ALA A 82 16.12 7.61 -1.28
C ALA A 82 16.54 8.51 -2.47
N GLU A 83 15.84 9.62 -2.70
CA GLU A 83 16.20 10.66 -3.66
C GLU A 83 17.60 11.23 -3.37
N SER A 84 17.94 11.50 -2.11
CA SER A 84 19.26 12.02 -1.75
C SER A 84 20.42 11.05 -2.06
N LEU A 85 20.14 9.75 -2.11
CA LEU A 85 21.12 8.71 -2.39
C LEU A 85 21.22 8.38 -3.89
N THR A 86 20.12 8.54 -4.63
CA THR A 86 19.99 8.02 -6.00
C THR A 86 19.80 9.10 -7.06
N GLY A 87 19.41 10.32 -6.67
CA GLY A 87 19.00 11.38 -7.58
C GLY A 87 17.62 11.16 -8.23
N VAL A 88 16.89 10.09 -7.85
CA VAL A 88 15.56 9.81 -8.39
C VAL A 88 14.50 10.60 -7.63
N ASP A 89 13.67 11.36 -8.34
CA ASP A 89 12.58 12.16 -7.76
C ASP A 89 11.67 11.32 -6.85
N GLY A 90 11.52 11.76 -5.60
CA GLY A 90 10.75 11.07 -4.57
C GLY A 90 9.27 10.88 -4.93
N SER A 91 8.67 11.81 -5.68
CA SER A 91 7.29 11.66 -6.13
C SER A 91 7.13 10.57 -7.19
N VAL A 92 8.15 10.37 -8.06
CA VAL A 92 8.19 9.22 -8.97
C VAL A 92 8.31 7.91 -8.20
N ILE A 93 9.16 7.84 -7.18
CA ILE A 93 9.30 6.63 -6.33
C ILE A 93 7.96 6.30 -5.66
N LEU A 94 7.28 7.29 -5.08
CA LEU A 94 5.97 7.10 -4.47
C LEU A 94 4.88 6.74 -5.50
N ALA A 95 4.92 7.32 -6.70
CA ALA A 95 3.97 6.97 -7.75
C ALA A 95 4.06 5.48 -8.14
N ILE A 96 5.27 4.93 -8.23
CA ILE A 96 5.48 3.48 -8.42
C ILE A 96 4.82 2.69 -7.29
N ILE A 97 5.13 2.99 -6.03
CA ILE A 97 4.55 2.28 -4.88
C ILE A 97 3.03 2.40 -4.86
N SER A 98 2.49 3.56 -5.25
CA SER A 98 1.05 3.74 -5.36
C SER A 98 0.44 2.76 -6.36
N ARG A 99 1.12 2.48 -7.47
CA ARG A 99 0.63 1.54 -8.47
C ARG A 99 0.86 0.09 -8.06
N GLU A 100 1.99 -0.22 -7.43
CA GLU A 100 2.37 -1.59 -7.12
C GLU A 100 1.70 -2.13 -5.85
N SER A 101 1.61 -1.33 -4.78
CA SER A 101 1.25 -1.87 -3.46
C SER A 101 0.53 -0.90 -2.54
N SER A 102 -0.13 0.15 -3.06
CA SER A 102 -0.98 0.97 -2.19
C SER A 102 -2.29 0.28 -1.84
N SER A 103 -2.75 0.52 -0.62
CA SER A 103 -4.09 0.14 -0.15
C SER A 103 -4.75 1.38 0.43
N GLY A 104 -5.73 1.93 -0.28
CA GLY A 104 -6.26 3.26 0.01
C GLY A 104 -5.17 4.34 -0.10
N GLU A 105 -5.01 5.15 0.95
CA GLU A 105 -3.98 6.20 1.00
C GLU A 105 -2.65 5.73 1.65
N ARG A 106 -2.47 4.42 1.84
CA ARG A 106 -1.29 3.85 2.49
C ARG A 106 -0.33 3.23 1.47
N PHE A 107 0.95 3.55 1.59
CA PHE A 107 2.04 3.07 0.75
C PHE A 107 2.61 1.77 1.33
N GLY A 108 2.68 0.69 0.53
CA GLY A 108 3.13 -0.63 0.98
C GLY A 108 2.07 -1.47 1.69
N GLY A 109 0.78 -1.12 1.57
CA GLY A 109 -0.32 -1.84 2.22
C GLY A 109 -0.84 -3.06 1.45
N GLY A 110 -0.51 -3.19 0.16
CA GLY A 110 -1.01 -4.21 -0.75
C GLY A 110 0.11 -5.06 -1.33
N ILE A 111 0.92 -5.71 -0.49
CA ILE A 111 2.11 -6.46 -0.92
C ILE A 111 1.83 -7.90 -1.41
N GLY A 112 0.57 -8.33 -1.34
CA GLY A 112 0.15 -9.67 -1.70
C GLY A 112 -0.79 -10.30 -0.68
N ASN A 113 -1.26 -11.50 -0.98
CA ASN A 113 -2.21 -12.24 -0.14
C ASN A 113 -1.98 -13.76 -0.17
N CYS A 114 -0.84 -14.20 -0.73
CA CYS A 114 -0.51 -15.61 -0.91
C CYS A 114 0.81 -15.95 -0.22
N TYR A 115 0.94 -17.21 0.18
CA TYR A 115 2.14 -17.81 0.77
C TYR A 115 2.55 -19.01 -0.07
N LEU A 116 3.82 -19.06 -0.48
CA LEU A 116 4.37 -20.22 -1.18
C LEU A 116 4.52 -21.39 -0.19
N LYS A 117 3.92 -22.55 -0.47
CA LYS A 117 3.98 -23.74 0.39
C LYS A 117 4.72 -24.90 -0.22
N ASP A 118 4.61 -25.09 -1.52
CA ASP A 118 5.30 -26.14 -2.26
C ASP A 118 6.31 -25.52 -3.23
N ILE A 119 7.59 -25.76 -2.95
CA ILE A 119 8.70 -25.21 -3.73
C ILE A 119 8.96 -25.97 -5.04
N GLU A 120 8.46 -27.19 -5.17
CA GLU A 120 8.63 -28.00 -6.38
C GLU A 120 7.56 -27.65 -7.41
N THR A 121 6.32 -27.46 -6.95
CA THR A 121 5.18 -27.17 -7.84
C THR A 121 4.86 -25.68 -7.96
N GLY A 122 5.30 -24.86 -7.00
CA GLY A 122 4.96 -23.45 -6.93
C GLY A 122 3.56 -23.18 -6.42
N GLU A 123 2.92 -24.18 -5.80
CA GLU A 123 1.62 -24.07 -5.17
C GLU A 123 1.74 -23.49 -3.75
N GLY A 124 0.65 -22.89 -3.28
CA GLY A 124 0.61 -22.23 -1.99
C GLY A 124 -0.78 -22.08 -1.44
N VAL A 125 -0.94 -21.15 -0.51
CA VAL A 125 -2.25 -20.82 0.07
C VAL A 125 -2.48 -19.32 0.08
N ASP A 126 -3.73 -18.89 -0.03
CA ASP A 126 -4.09 -17.50 0.25
C ASP A 126 -4.16 -17.25 1.77
N SER A 127 -4.36 -16.00 2.19
CA SER A 127 -4.50 -15.62 3.61
C SER A 127 -5.70 -16.24 4.32
N LYS A 128 -6.64 -16.85 3.59
CA LYS A 128 -7.79 -17.57 4.14
C LYS A 128 -7.52 -19.08 4.24
N GLY A 129 -6.35 -19.54 3.80
CA GLY A 129 -5.95 -20.95 3.80
C GLY A 129 -6.44 -21.75 2.59
N ASN A 130 -7.00 -21.11 1.56
CA ASN A 130 -7.41 -21.82 0.35
C ASN A 130 -6.17 -22.16 -0.49
N THR A 131 -6.12 -23.37 -1.07
CA THR A 131 -5.06 -23.74 -2.00
C THR A 131 -5.07 -22.84 -3.24
N VAL A 132 -3.90 -22.33 -3.60
CA VAL A 132 -3.69 -21.49 -4.77
C VAL A 132 -2.60 -22.12 -5.63
N LYS A 133 -2.93 -22.36 -6.90
CA LYS A 133 -1.95 -22.80 -7.89
C LYS A 133 -1.19 -21.61 -8.44
N ARG A 134 0.05 -21.82 -8.88
CA ARG A 134 0.86 -20.77 -9.53
C ARG A 134 1.21 -19.58 -8.63
N VAL A 135 1.41 -19.82 -7.34
CA VAL A 135 1.82 -18.78 -6.39
C VAL A 135 3.19 -18.23 -6.76
N MET A 136 4.14 -19.08 -7.16
CA MET A 136 5.45 -18.64 -7.63
C MET A 136 6.00 -19.63 -8.65
N SER A 137 6.66 -19.15 -9.70
CA SER A 137 7.17 -20.03 -10.75
C SER A 137 8.36 -20.86 -10.24
N PRO A 138 8.29 -22.22 -10.27
CA PRO A 138 9.36 -23.08 -9.74
C PRO A 138 10.72 -22.86 -10.37
N ASP A 139 10.80 -22.82 -11.69
CA ASP A 139 12.09 -22.69 -12.36
C ASP A 139 12.60 -21.24 -12.41
N ARG A 140 11.67 -20.26 -12.46
CA ARG A 140 12.01 -18.87 -12.72
C ARG A 140 12.29 -18.06 -11.46
N ASP A 141 11.48 -18.22 -10.41
CA ASP A 141 11.41 -17.28 -9.29
C ASP A 141 11.76 -17.90 -7.94
N ILE A 142 11.39 -19.17 -7.71
CA ILE A 142 11.62 -19.85 -6.42
C ILE A 142 13.11 -19.90 -6.03
N PRO A 143 14.08 -20.19 -6.91
CA PRO A 143 15.49 -20.23 -6.53
C PRO A 143 15.98 -18.91 -5.94
N SER A 144 15.67 -17.79 -6.60
CA SER A 144 16.01 -16.46 -6.11
C SER A 144 15.23 -16.10 -4.84
N PHE A 145 13.96 -16.51 -4.72
CA PHE A 145 13.18 -16.29 -3.51
C PHE A 145 13.80 -17.00 -2.31
N LEU A 146 14.22 -18.27 -2.47
CA LEU A 146 14.86 -19.02 -1.40
C LEU A 146 16.20 -18.40 -0.97
N GLU A 147 16.99 -17.88 -1.91
CA GLU A 147 18.22 -17.15 -1.60
C GLU A 147 17.93 -15.89 -0.76
N ILE A 148 16.95 -15.08 -1.16
CA ILE A 148 16.53 -13.88 -0.42
C ILE A 148 16.08 -14.22 1.00
N THR A 149 15.25 -15.25 1.16
CA THR A 149 14.73 -15.65 2.49
C THR A 149 15.84 -16.21 3.39
N LYS A 150 16.80 -16.92 2.81
CA LYS A 150 18.00 -17.40 3.50
C LYS A 150 18.86 -16.23 3.99
N ASP A 151 19.11 -15.23 3.16
CA ASP A 151 19.91 -14.05 3.52
C ASP A 151 19.25 -13.24 4.65
N LEU A 152 17.92 -13.19 4.65
CA LEU A 152 17.13 -12.54 5.70
C LEU A 152 16.99 -13.39 6.97
N GLY A 153 17.30 -14.69 6.92
CA GLY A 153 17.14 -15.61 8.04
C GLY A 153 15.69 -15.87 8.42
N VAL A 154 14.77 -15.83 7.45
CA VAL A 154 13.31 -16.03 7.65
C VAL A 154 12.78 -17.21 6.86
N SER A 155 11.68 -17.81 7.31
CA SER A 155 11.04 -18.92 6.59
C SER A 155 10.26 -18.40 5.38
N HIS A 156 10.52 -18.98 4.20
CA HIS A 156 9.86 -18.61 2.95
C HIS A 156 8.33 -18.76 3.00
N ASP A 157 7.84 -19.73 3.78
CA ASP A 157 6.43 -20.11 3.82
C ASP A 157 5.57 -19.18 4.71
N SER A 158 6.20 -18.21 5.37
CA SER A 158 5.58 -17.22 6.25
C SER A 158 5.50 -15.83 5.62
N LEU A 159 6.01 -15.65 4.41
CA LEU A 159 6.12 -14.36 3.74
C LEU A 159 5.03 -14.18 2.70
N LEU A 160 4.43 -12.99 2.72
CA LEU A 160 3.43 -12.61 1.73
C LEU A 160 4.06 -12.35 0.37
N VAL A 161 3.47 -12.93 -0.66
CA VAL A 161 3.77 -12.67 -2.07
C VAL A 161 2.48 -12.37 -2.83
N SER A 162 2.62 -11.78 -4.01
CA SER A 162 1.48 -11.56 -4.89
C SER A 162 0.82 -12.89 -5.28
N CYS A 163 -0.50 -12.89 -5.34
CA CYS A 163 -1.27 -14.01 -5.85
C CYS A 163 -1.26 -13.99 -7.39
N PRO A 164 -1.42 -15.15 -8.05
CA PRO A 164 -1.57 -15.21 -9.51
C PRO A 164 -2.78 -14.41 -9.99
N MET A 165 -2.63 -13.78 -11.15
CA MET A 165 -3.71 -13.10 -11.86
C MET A 165 -4.06 -13.85 -13.14
N GLY A 166 -5.25 -14.46 -13.16
CA GLY A 166 -5.70 -15.28 -14.30
C GLY A 166 -4.78 -16.47 -14.53
N SER A 167 -4.22 -16.58 -15.73
CA SER A 167 -3.25 -17.62 -16.09
C SER A 167 -1.79 -17.21 -15.80
N SER A 168 -1.52 -16.03 -15.25
CA SER A 168 -0.15 -15.62 -14.90
C SER A 168 0.31 -16.25 -13.58
N TRP A 169 1.63 -16.25 -13.35
CA TRP A 169 2.18 -16.59 -12.04
C TRP A 169 2.08 -15.38 -11.10
N GLY A 170 1.95 -15.66 -9.80
CA GLY A 170 2.17 -14.67 -8.75
C GLY A 170 3.66 -14.54 -8.40
N GLY A 171 3.94 -14.27 -7.12
CA GLY A 171 5.29 -14.40 -6.57
C GLY A 171 6.08 -13.10 -6.52
N ALA A 172 5.45 -11.97 -6.84
CA ALA A 172 6.06 -10.66 -6.62
C ALA A 172 6.18 -10.39 -5.11
N ILE A 173 7.32 -9.86 -4.69
CA ILE A 173 7.68 -9.70 -3.28
C ILE A 173 7.72 -8.23 -2.86
N GLY A 174 7.36 -7.99 -1.61
CA GLY A 174 7.55 -6.70 -0.96
C GLY A 174 6.73 -5.55 -1.52
N ILE A 175 7.06 -4.34 -1.06
CA ILE A 175 6.31 -3.13 -1.42
C ILE A 175 6.51 -2.68 -2.87
N GLY A 176 7.60 -3.09 -3.51
CA GLY A 176 7.86 -2.79 -4.91
C GLY A 176 7.26 -3.80 -5.89
N GLN A 177 6.62 -4.86 -5.39
CA GLN A 177 6.16 -6.00 -6.19
C GLN A 177 7.28 -6.51 -7.13
N PHE A 178 8.48 -6.66 -6.59
CA PHE A 178 9.62 -7.17 -7.37
C PHE A 178 9.42 -8.65 -7.68
N ILE A 179 9.72 -9.06 -8.91
CA ILE A 179 10.06 -10.46 -9.14
C ILE A 179 11.36 -10.76 -8.38
N PRO A 180 11.52 -11.92 -7.72
CA PRO A 180 12.72 -12.23 -6.93
C PRO A 180 14.06 -12.04 -7.65
N SER A 181 14.11 -12.35 -8.95
CA SER A 181 15.30 -12.11 -9.78
C SER A 181 15.57 -10.61 -10.01
N SER A 182 14.53 -9.78 -10.15
CA SER A 182 14.65 -8.32 -10.23
C SER A 182 15.16 -7.71 -8.91
N TRP A 183 14.74 -8.24 -7.77
CA TRP A 183 15.27 -7.82 -6.46
C TRP A 183 16.78 -8.06 -6.37
N SER A 184 17.25 -9.20 -6.90
CA SER A 184 18.67 -9.56 -6.91
C SER A 184 19.54 -8.57 -7.70
N LEU A 185 18.96 -7.79 -8.62
CA LEU A 185 19.68 -6.74 -9.37
C LEU A 185 20.02 -5.50 -8.52
N VAL A 186 19.31 -5.30 -7.41
CA VAL A 186 19.41 -4.09 -6.57
C VAL A 186 19.79 -4.38 -5.12
N SER A 187 19.53 -5.58 -4.61
CA SER A 187 19.66 -5.94 -3.19
C SER A 187 21.05 -5.64 -2.60
N LYS A 188 22.12 -5.90 -3.36
CA LYS A 188 23.50 -5.63 -2.93
C LYS A 188 23.77 -4.13 -2.75
N GLU A 189 23.30 -3.31 -3.67
CA GLU A 189 23.50 -1.86 -3.63
C GLU A 189 22.68 -1.23 -2.50
N VAL A 190 21.43 -1.67 -2.34
CA VAL A 190 20.56 -1.28 -1.22
C VAL A 190 21.18 -1.69 0.12
N THR A 191 21.71 -2.91 0.22
CA THR A 191 22.44 -3.39 1.41
C THR A 191 23.64 -2.49 1.73
N GLY A 192 24.37 -2.03 0.71
CA GLY A 192 25.48 -1.09 0.86
C GLY A 192 25.06 0.26 1.46
N PHE A 193 23.93 0.81 1.00
CA PHE A 193 23.37 2.05 1.57
C PHE A 193 22.84 1.88 3.01
N LEU A 194 22.28 0.72 3.33
CA LEU A 194 21.65 0.47 4.62
C LEU A 194 22.62 -0.05 5.70
N GLY A 195 23.75 -0.65 5.31
CA GLY A 195 24.67 -1.33 6.22
C GLY A 195 24.10 -2.61 6.85
N LYS A 196 23.00 -3.14 6.29
CA LYS A 196 22.34 -4.39 6.68
C LYS A 196 21.73 -5.06 5.46
N VAL A 197 21.43 -6.36 5.55
CA VAL A 197 20.69 -7.08 4.51
C VAL A 197 19.38 -6.34 4.22
N ALA A 198 19.15 -6.05 2.93
CA ALA A 198 17.95 -5.39 2.46
C ALA A 198 16.74 -6.33 2.53
N ASP A 199 15.65 -5.84 3.09
CA ASP A 199 14.38 -6.57 3.25
C ASP A 199 13.30 -6.00 2.30
N PRO A 200 12.81 -6.75 1.29
CA PRO A 200 11.81 -6.23 0.36
C PRO A 200 10.46 -5.91 1.02
N TRP A 201 10.16 -6.50 2.18
CA TRP A 201 8.92 -6.25 2.94
C TRP A 201 9.05 -5.07 3.91
N ALA A 202 10.27 -4.59 4.18
CA ALA A 202 10.50 -3.36 4.93
C ALA A 202 10.29 -2.12 4.04
N VAL A 203 9.46 -1.18 4.50
CA VAL A 203 9.06 -0.01 3.68
C VAL A 203 10.25 0.83 3.23
N LYS A 204 11.18 1.13 4.14
CA LYS A 204 12.37 1.92 3.82
C LYS A 204 13.24 1.24 2.75
N ASP A 205 13.50 -0.05 2.93
CA ASP A 205 14.36 -0.84 2.08
C ASP A 205 13.76 -1.00 0.69
N GLY A 206 12.45 -1.27 0.62
CA GLY A 206 11.71 -1.34 -0.64
C GLY A 206 11.65 -0.01 -1.38
N ILE A 207 11.44 1.12 -0.68
CA ILE A 207 11.49 2.47 -1.28
C ILE A 207 12.87 2.70 -1.91
N LEU A 208 13.93 2.35 -1.19
CA LEU A 208 15.30 2.49 -1.68
C LEU A 208 15.60 1.55 -2.87
N ALA A 209 15.11 0.31 -2.82
CA ALA A 209 15.25 -0.64 -3.93
C ALA A 209 14.56 -0.14 -5.22
N ILE A 210 13.37 0.45 -5.10
CA ILE A 210 12.66 1.07 -6.23
C ILE A 210 13.49 2.22 -6.80
N ALA A 211 14.01 3.09 -5.94
CA ALA A 211 14.87 4.20 -6.35
C ALA A 211 16.13 3.72 -7.09
N VAL A 212 16.81 2.70 -6.57
CA VAL A 212 17.99 2.09 -7.21
C VAL A 212 17.65 1.47 -8.57
N LEU A 213 16.52 0.74 -8.68
CA LEU A 213 16.13 0.16 -9.97
C LEU A 213 15.78 1.25 -11.01
N LEU A 214 15.07 2.30 -10.60
CA LEU A 214 14.76 3.44 -11.47
C LEU A 214 16.04 4.16 -11.92
N GLN A 215 17.00 4.36 -11.00
CA GLN A 215 18.30 4.96 -11.30
C GLN A 215 19.04 4.14 -12.36
N LYS A 216 19.16 2.81 -12.16
CA LYS A 216 19.80 1.89 -13.12
C LYS A 216 19.13 1.92 -14.50
N ASN A 217 17.83 2.19 -14.56
CA ASN A 217 17.08 2.28 -15.80
C ASN A 217 17.22 3.64 -16.52
N GLY A 218 17.95 4.60 -15.92
CA GLY A 218 18.23 5.90 -16.52
C GLY A 218 17.09 6.92 -16.33
N VAL A 219 16.31 6.81 -15.25
CA VAL A 219 15.19 7.72 -15.00
C VAL A 219 15.63 9.18 -14.86
N ALA A 220 16.85 9.44 -14.39
CA ALA A 220 17.38 10.80 -14.25
C ALA A 220 17.62 11.46 -15.62
N ASP A 221 18.04 10.70 -16.62
CA ASP A 221 18.32 11.20 -17.96
C ASP A 221 17.04 11.25 -18.81
N ASN A 222 16.22 10.21 -18.71
CA ASN A 222 14.95 10.12 -19.43
C ASN A 222 13.90 9.45 -18.54
N PRO A 223 13.11 10.24 -17.77
CA PRO A 223 12.16 9.71 -16.81
C PRO A 223 11.18 8.71 -17.42
N ARG A 224 10.58 9.06 -18.56
CA ARG A 224 9.59 8.21 -19.24
C ARG A 224 10.20 6.88 -19.66
N LEU A 225 11.38 6.89 -20.28
CA LEU A 225 12.06 5.66 -20.71
C LEU A 225 12.53 4.82 -19.53
N GLY A 226 13.06 5.45 -18.47
CA GLY A 226 13.52 4.76 -17.26
C GLY A 226 12.37 4.05 -16.54
N ILE A 227 11.22 4.72 -16.39
CA ILE A 227 10.01 4.11 -15.80
C ILE A 227 9.45 3.01 -16.72
N CYS A 228 9.46 3.23 -18.04
CA CYS A 228 9.01 2.22 -18.99
C CYS A 228 9.84 0.92 -18.90
N ARG A 229 11.16 1.05 -18.71
CA ARG A 229 12.07 -0.09 -18.48
C ARG A 229 11.85 -0.73 -17.11
N TYR A 230 11.57 0.06 -16.07
CA TYR A 230 11.22 -0.47 -14.75
C TYR A 230 10.04 -1.46 -14.84
N HIS A 231 9.02 -1.15 -15.63
CA HIS A 231 7.80 -1.95 -15.72
C HIS A 231 8.02 -3.40 -16.22
N SER A 232 8.97 -3.64 -17.13
CA SER A 232 9.12 -4.96 -17.76
C SER A 232 10.54 -5.36 -18.17
N GLY A 233 11.56 -4.65 -17.68
CA GLY A 233 12.97 -4.83 -18.06
C GLY A 233 13.35 -4.28 -19.43
N ARG A 234 12.35 -3.90 -20.25
CA ARG A 234 12.48 -3.22 -21.54
C ARG A 234 11.32 -2.25 -21.71
N CYS A 235 11.45 -1.29 -22.62
CA CYS A 235 10.33 -0.41 -22.93
C CYS A 235 9.43 -1.03 -24.00
N THR A 236 8.14 -1.12 -23.71
CA THR A 236 7.08 -1.65 -24.58
C THR A 236 5.93 -0.64 -24.65
N ALA A 237 4.99 -0.79 -25.59
CA ALA A 237 3.83 0.11 -25.68
C ALA A 237 3.02 0.17 -24.35
N ASN A 238 2.84 -0.97 -23.68
CA ASN A 238 2.19 -1.00 -22.36
C ASN A 238 3.05 -0.33 -21.28
N GLY A 239 4.37 -0.53 -21.34
CA GLY A 239 5.31 0.13 -20.44
C GLY A 239 5.36 1.65 -20.63
N GLU A 240 5.13 2.14 -21.85
CA GLU A 240 5.03 3.56 -22.13
C GLU A 240 3.79 4.18 -21.49
N GLN A 241 2.64 3.52 -21.63
CA GLN A 241 1.42 3.95 -20.94
C GLN A 241 1.58 3.91 -19.42
N TYR A 242 2.21 2.85 -18.89
CA TYR A 242 2.55 2.78 -17.47
C TYR A 242 3.43 3.96 -17.05
N ALA A 243 4.44 4.34 -17.85
CA ALA A 243 5.28 5.48 -17.55
C ALA A 243 4.50 6.80 -17.52
N ASP A 244 3.58 7.00 -18.46
CA ASP A 244 2.74 8.20 -18.52
C ASP A 244 1.79 8.29 -17.31
N ASP A 245 1.21 7.16 -16.88
CA ASP A 245 0.40 7.05 -15.66
C ASP A 245 1.22 7.42 -14.40
N ILE A 246 2.45 6.91 -14.30
CA ILE A 246 3.35 7.15 -13.16
C ILE A 246 3.77 8.61 -13.10
N LEU A 247 4.14 9.23 -14.23
CA LEU A 247 4.50 10.65 -14.27
C LEU A 247 3.33 11.54 -13.86
N SER A 248 2.13 11.26 -14.39
CA SER A 248 0.91 11.96 -14.00
C SER A 248 0.61 11.83 -12.51
N LYS A 249 0.79 10.62 -11.96
CA LYS A 249 0.61 10.37 -10.52
C LYS A 249 1.68 11.07 -9.67
N ALA A 250 2.92 11.13 -10.13
CA ALA A 250 4.02 11.80 -9.46
C ALA A 250 3.75 13.31 -9.33
N ASP A 251 3.18 13.94 -10.35
CA ASP A 251 2.78 15.36 -10.29
C ASP A 251 1.72 15.62 -9.22
N LEU A 252 0.70 14.75 -9.13
CA LEU A 252 -0.33 14.82 -8.10
C LEU A 252 0.26 14.63 -6.69
N ILE A 253 1.16 13.66 -6.53
CA ILE A 253 1.85 13.41 -5.26
C ILE A 253 2.69 14.63 -4.85
N ARG A 254 3.42 15.24 -5.80
CA ARG A 254 4.25 16.42 -5.55
C ARG A 254 3.42 17.59 -5.04
N VAL A 255 2.26 17.84 -5.66
CA VAL A 255 1.33 18.89 -5.22
C VAL A 255 0.80 18.58 -3.82
N LYS A 256 0.27 17.36 -3.59
CA LYS A 256 -0.32 16.98 -2.30
C LYS A 256 0.69 17.06 -1.15
N VAL A 257 1.92 16.58 -1.35
CA VAL A 257 2.99 16.70 -0.35
C VAL A 257 3.35 18.17 -0.13
N GLY A 258 3.46 18.97 -1.19
CA GLY A 258 3.74 20.41 -1.08
C GLY A 258 2.67 21.18 -0.30
N GLU A 259 1.39 20.82 -0.44
CA GLU A 259 0.30 21.39 0.35
C GLU A 259 0.37 20.97 1.82
N MET A 260 0.65 19.68 2.08
CA MET A 260 0.79 19.15 3.44
C MET A 260 1.97 19.78 4.21
N LEU A 261 3.03 20.20 3.52
CA LEU A 261 4.19 20.85 4.15
C LEU A 261 3.99 22.35 4.41
N LYS A 262 3.05 23.00 3.71
CA LYS A 262 2.74 24.44 3.90
C LYS A 262 1.83 24.70 5.10
N ASN A 263 1.00 23.73 5.45
CA ASN A 263 0.08 23.76 6.59
C ASN A 263 0.74 23.13 7.82
#